data_AF-A0A8H5AIY8-F1
#
_entry.id   AF-A0A8H5AIY8-F1
#
_cell.length_a   1.000
_cell.length_b   1.000
_cell.length_c   1.000
_cell.angle_alpha   90.00
_cell.angle_beta   90.00
_cell.angle_gamma   90.00
#
_symmetry.space_group_name_H-M   'P 1'
#
loop_
_entity.id
_entity.type
_entity.pdbx_description
1 polymer ?
#
loop_
_entity_poly.entity_id
_entity_poly.type
_entity_poly.pdbx_seq_one_letter_code
_entity_poly.pdbx_strand_id
1 'polypeptide(L)'
;MERKRAAREAEQRRFREEQERIRLDKLPPLLRWLDTCPNPKLPVLAEKFKRIQGCRYDTIRREANGTAEGREQWVLNTHAALLLGEKDLDLSRYTAWERAPVTDLAKLSLWRVEWRLYSLLDDKLWDLGRQLPEYYGDEDPSELGFETKQRLKAEAWEKFFNMDMFFVKVSDLMYTVPNIPHLRHIRLEVEYRELLETEAQSRGWGTCQKWKQDPDSARYNRLAPRCKYYHNGAFVGEDKPQLAQTSSTPFLDKKVPRRGLVQVFPDDPDYTRICLEQGLEHLINGHLSPPLVNGIHSSPMSQKSMASGGPPMNGMVKALTPGSTSESLTISNAGHETLVNGINGNTNGNPAH
;
A
#
# COMPACT_ATOMS: atom_id res chain seq x y z
N MET A 1 -26.03 -49.67 -29.73
CA MET A 1 -24.63 -49.61 -29.24
C MET A 1 -24.16 -48.17 -29.07
N GLU A 2 -24.38 -47.30 -30.05
CA GLU A 2 -23.96 -45.89 -30.05
C GLU A 2 -24.55 -45.03 -28.92
N ARG A 3 -25.84 -45.16 -28.61
CA ARG A 3 -26.49 -44.45 -27.48
C ARG A 3 -25.90 -44.80 -26.10
N LYS A 4 -25.44 -46.05 -25.89
CA LYS A 4 -24.78 -46.48 -24.65
C LYS A 4 -23.33 -46.00 -24.55
N ARG A 5 -22.71 -45.62 -25.69
CA ARG A 5 -21.37 -45.02 -25.74
C ARG A 5 -21.47 -43.52 -25.46
N ALA A 6 -22.40 -42.83 -26.13
CA ALA A 6 -22.70 -41.42 -25.89
C ALA A 6 -23.12 -41.13 -24.43
N ALA A 7 -23.92 -42.01 -23.81
CA ALA A 7 -24.29 -41.85 -22.39
C ALA A 7 -23.10 -41.97 -21.43
N ARG A 8 -22.18 -42.93 -21.68
CA ARG A 8 -20.97 -43.10 -20.87
C ARG A 8 -19.98 -41.96 -21.06
N GLU A 9 -19.83 -41.46 -22.29
CA GLU A 9 -19.00 -40.30 -22.59
C GLU A 9 -19.57 -39.02 -21.96
N ALA A 10 -20.90 -38.85 -21.96
CA ALA A 10 -21.58 -37.74 -21.29
C ALA A 10 -21.43 -37.80 -19.76
N GLU A 11 -21.52 -38.98 -19.15
CA GLU A 11 -21.33 -39.18 -17.72
C GLU A 11 -19.87 -38.92 -17.30
N GLN A 12 -18.90 -39.44 -18.07
CA GLN A 12 -17.48 -39.16 -17.86
C GLN A 12 -17.17 -37.67 -18.00
N ARG A 13 -17.80 -37.00 -18.96
CA ARG A 13 -17.67 -35.56 -19.15
C ARG A 13 -18.21 -34.79 -17.94
N ARG A 14 -19.42 -35.13 -17.47
CA ARG A 14 -20.00 -34.54 -16.25
C ARG A 14 -19.12 -34.75 -15.03
N PHE A 15 -18.56 -35.94 -14.87
CA PHE A 15 -17.67 -36.23 -13.75
C PHE A 15 -16.39 -35.38 -13.81
N ARG A 16 -15.80 -35.21 -15.00
CA ARG A 16 -14.63 -34.33 -15.18
C ARG A 16 -14.96 -32.86 -14.93
N GLU A 17 -16.10 -32.38 -15.44
CA GLU A 17 -16.57 -31.01 -15.23
C GLU A 17 -16.81 -30.73 -13.75
N GLU A 18 -17.38 -31.71 -13.01
CA GLU A 18 -17.59 -31.59 -11.57
C GLU A 18 -16.27 -31.60 -10.78
N GLN A 19 -15.35 -32.50 -11.11
CA GLN A 19 -14.01 -32.53 -10.50
C GLN A 19 -13.26 -31.21 -10.72
N GLU A 20 -13.37 -30.67 -11.93
CA GLU A 20 -12.75 -29.40 -12.28
C GLU A 20 -13.39 -28.24 -11.52
N ARG A 21 -14.71 -28.23 -11.38
CA ARG A 21 -15.43 -27.25 -10.56
C ARG A 21 -14.97 -27.30 -9.10
N ILE A 22 -14.85 -28.49 -8.52
CA ILE A 22 -14.36 -28.67 -7.14
C ILE A 22 -12.91 -28.21 -7.01
N ARG A 23 -12.05 -28.48 -7.99
CA ARG A 23 -10.66 -28.02 -7.99
C ARG A 23 -10.58 -26.48 -8.02
N LEU A 24 -11.35 -25.85 -8.92
CA LEU A 24 -11.41 -24.40 -9.08
C LEU A 24 -12.01 -23.70 -7.86
N ASP A 25 -13.00 -24.31 -7.21
CA ASP A 25 -13.61 -23.72 -6.02
C ASP A 25 -12.63 -23.67 -4.83
N LYS A 26 -11.64 -24.57 -4.77
CA LYS A 26 -10.58 -24.52 -3.74
C LYS A 26 -9.57 -23.39 -3.96
N LEU A 27 -9.52 -22.79 -5.15
CA LEU A 27 -8.54 -21.75 -5.46
C LEU A 27 -9.00 -20.37 -4.96
N PRO A 28 -8.07 -19.53 -4.46
CA PRO A 28 -8.33 -18.12 -4.26
C PRO A 28 -8.85 -17.46 -5.54
N PRO A 29 -9.72 -16.43 -5.44
CA PRO A 29 -10.35 -15.78 -6.60
C PRO A 29 -9.38 -15.43 -7.74
N LEU A 30 -8.22 -14.85 -7.43
CA LEU A 30 -7.21 -14.51 -8.44
C LEU A 30 -6.68 -15.74 -9.20
N LEU A 31 -6.42 -16.85 -8.50
CA LEU A 31 -5.88 -18.06 -9.12
C LEU A 31 -6.96 -18.84 -9.87
N ARG A 32 -8.21 -18.78 -9.37
CA ARG A 32 -9.38 -19.24 -10.10
C ARG A 32 -9.52 -18.48 -11.43
N TRP A 33 -9.31 -17.15 -11.43
CA TRP A 33 -9.29 -16.35 -12.65
C TRP A 33 -8.15 -16.76 -13.58
N LEU A 34 -6.93 -16.95 -13.07
CA LEU A 34 -5.79 -17.35 -13.89
C LEU A 34 -6.07 -18.67 -14.62
N ASP A 35 -6.69 -19.61 -13.93
CA ASP A 35 -7.04 -20.92 -14.46
C ASP A 35 -8.13 -20.85 -15.54
N THR A 36 -9.15 -20.01 -15.35
CA THR A 36 -10.22 -19.82 -16.34
C THR A 36 -9.84 -18.85 -17.47
N CYS A 37 -8.78 -18.05 -17.31
CA CYS A 37 -8.32 -17.09 -18.30
C CYS A 37 -7.94 -17.78 -19.63
N PRO A 38 -8.56 -17.43 -20.78
CA PRO A 38 -8.25 -18.07 -22.06
C PRO A 38 -6.81 -17.84 -22.50
N ASN A 39 -6.26 -16.65 -22.24
CA ASN A 39 -4.91 -16.27 -22.64
C ASN A 39 -4.21 -15.45 -21.55
N PRO A 40 -3.56 -16.10 -20.57
CA PRO A 40 -2.84 -15.41 -19.50
C PRO A 40 -1.47 -14.85 -19.95
N LYS A 41 -0.96 -15.24 -21.12
CA LYS A 41 0.38 -14.88 -21.62
C LYS A 41 0.35 -13.59 -22.44
N LEU A 42 -0.21 -12.54 -21.85
CA LEU A 42 -0.35 -11.22 -22.47
C LEU A 42 0.46 -10.17 -21.71
N PRO A 43 1.18 -9.25 -22.39
CA PRO A 43 1.94 -8.21 -21.72
C PRO A 43 1.09 -7.33 -20.79
N VAL A 44 -0.13 -7.00 -21.21
CA VAL A 44 -1.07 -6.19 -20.40
C VAL A 44 -1.47 -6.88 -19.10
N LEU A 45 -1.52 -8.21 -19.07
CA LEU A 45 -1.79 -8.98 -17.86
C LEU A 45 -0.54 -9.07 -16.99
N ALA A 46 0.62 -9.37 -17.58
CA ALA A 46 1.88 -9.39 -16.85
C ALA A 46 2.22 -8.05 -16.19
N GLU A 47 1.88 -6.93 -16.82
CA GLU A 47 2.07 -5.59 -16.25
C GLU A 47 1.31 -5.41 -14.92
N LYS A 48 0.15 -6.05 -14.75
CA LYS A 48 -0.61 -6.04 -13.49
C LYS A 48 0.11 -6.80 -12.37
N PHE A 49 0.95 -7.79 -12.72
CA PHE A 49 1.63 -8.69 -11.78
C PHE A 49 3.16 -8.46 -11.71
N LYS A 50 3.67 -7.38 -12.33
CA LYS A 50 5.11 -7.10 -12.38
C LYS A 50 5.77 -6.87 -11.02
N ARG A 51 4.98 -6.51 -10.00
CA ARG A 51 5.44 -6.30 -8.62
C ARG A 51 5.18 -7.54 -7.79
N ILE A 52 6.25 -8.18 -7.32
CA ILE A 52 6.22 -9.45 -6.59
C ILE A 52 6.97 -9.33 -5.25
N GLN A 53 6.58 -10.13 -4.26
CA GLN A 53 7.20 -10.11 -2.93
C GLN A 53 8.42 -11.04 -2.90
N GLY A 54 9.61 -10.45 -2.83
CA GLY A 54 10.88 -11.14 -2.65
C GLY A 54 11.21 -11.33 -1.18
N CYS A 55 10.75 -12.45 -0.64
CA CYS A 55 10.98 -12.88 0.73
C CYS A 55 12.42 -13.31 0.94
N ARG A 56 13.04 -12.86 2.02
CA ARG A 56 14.41 -13.22 2.37
C ARG A 56 14.52 -14.68 2.80
N TYR A 57 15.48 -15.41 2.24
CA TYR A 57 15.58 -16.86 2.42
C TYR A 57 15.79 -17.29 3.87
N ASP A 58 16.63 -16.58 4.62
CA ASP A 58 16.88 -16.90 6.04
C ASP A 58 15.66 -16.68 6.96
N THR A 59 14.57 -16.09 6.45
CA THR A 59 13.25 -16.05 7.12
C THR A 59 12.31 -17.18 6.70
N ILE A 60 12.68 -17.94 5.66
CA ILE A 60 12.03 -19.18 5.21
C ILE A 60 12.75 -20.39 5.84
N ARG A 61 14.08 -20.40 5.79
CA ARG A 61 14.98 -21.44 6.32
C ARG A 61 15.99 -20.83 7.28
N ARG A 62 15.76 -20.99 8.58
CA ARG A 62 16.60 -20.37 9.62
C ARG A 62 18.03 -20.90 9.63
N GLU A 63 18.24 -22.10 9.09
CA GLU A 63 19.56 -22.73 8.98
C GLU A 63 20.51 -21.89 8.10
N ALA A 64 19.97 -21.05 7.20
CA ALA A 64 20.74 -20.15 6.35
C ALA A 64 21.11 -18.81 7.01
N ASN A 65 20.76 -18.58 8.29
CA ASN A 65 21.06 -17.34 9.01
C ASN A 65 22.54 -16.96 8.93
N GLY A 66 22.81 -15.67 8.64
CA GLY A 66 24.17 -15.12 8.57
C GLY A 66 24.96 -15.50 7.31
N THR A 67 24.41 -16.36 6.44
CA THR A 67 25.06 -16.77 5.19
C THR A 67 24.71 -15.83 4.03
N ALA A 68 25.49 -15.88 2.94
CA ALA A 68 25.17 -15.15 1.71
C ALA A 68 23.89 -15.67 1.04
N GLU A 69 23.71 -17.00 1.04
CA GLU A 69 22.51 -17.67 0.54
C GLU A 69 21.26 -17.25 1.31
N GLY A 70 21.35 -17.12 2.63
CA GLY A 70 20.27 -16.64 3.49
C GLY A 70 19.74 -15.25 3.12
N ARG A 71 20.57 -14.43 2.47
CA ARG A 71 20.19 -13.07 2.01
C ARG A 71 19.52 -13.06 0.64
N GLU A 72 19.48 -14.19 -0.06
CA GLU A 72 18.79 -14.30 -1.34
C GLU A 72 17.29 -14.04 -1.17
N GLN A 73 16.66 -13.57 -2.26
CA GLN A 73 15.23 -13.35 -2.30
C GLN A 73 14.54 -14.48 -3.04
N TRP A 74 13.40 -14.87 -2.50
CA TRP A 74 12.57 -15.95 -2.99
C TRP A 74 11.13 -15.45 -3.13
N VAL A 75 10.41 -15.98 -4.11
CA VAL A 75 9.05 -15.55 -4.45
C VAL A 75 8.10 -16.73 -4.40
N LEU A 76 6.84 -16.47 -4.09
CA LEU A 76 5.81 -17.51 -4.07
C LEU A 76 5.58 -18.07 -5.48
N ASN A 77 5.36 -19.37 -5.60
CA ASN A 77 5.06 -20.04 -6.86
C ASN A 77 3.85 -19.41 -7.58
N THR A 78 2.86 -18.92 -6.84
CA THR A 78 1.68 -18.23 -7.38
C THR A 78 2.04 -16.92 -8.09
N HIS A 79 2.98 -16.14 -7.55
CA HIS A 79 3.50 -14.92 -8.20
C HIS A 79 4.23 -15.26 -9.50
N ALA A 80 5.08 -16.28 -9.45
CA ALA A 80 5.77 -16.77 -10.64
C ALA A 80 4.75 -17.25 -11.70
N ALA A 81 3.73 -18.02 -11.31
CA ALA A 81 2.68 -18.50 -12.20
C ALA A 81 1.89 -17.36 -12.85
N LEU A 82 1.47 -16.36 -12.07
CA LEU A 82 0.77 -15.16 -12.56
C LEU A 82 1.61 -14.38 -13.58
N LEU A 83 2.90 -14.19 -13.28
CA LEU A 83 3.81 -13.47 -14.17
C LEU A 83 4.09 -14.25 -15.47
N LEU A 84 4.35 -15.55 -15.35
CA LEU A 84 4.63 -16.42 -16.49
C LEU A 84 3.39 -16.79 -17.30
N GLY A 85 2.19 -16.49 -16.79
CA GLY A 85 0.93 -16.92 -17.38
C GLY A 85 0.80 -18.45 -17.39
N GLU A 86 1.29 -19.12 -16.35
CA GLU A 86 1.21 -20.58 -16.19
C GLU A 86 0.01 -20.94 -15.32
N LYS A 87 -0.87 -21.81 -15.83
CA LYS A 87 -2.02 -22.33 -15.06
C LYS A 87 -1.63 -23.47 -14.13
N ASP A 88 -0.54 -24.16 -14.46
CA ASP A 88 0.05 -25.16 -13.61
C ASP A 88 0.77 -24.50 -12.43
N LEU A 89 0.07 -24.42 -11.30
CA LEU A 89 0.59 -23.80 -10.07
C LEU A 89 1.75 -24.60 -9.44
N ASP A 90 1.91 -25.88 -9.81
CA ASP A 90 3.07 -26.69 -9.40
C ASP A 90 4.32 -26.35 -10.21
N LEU A 91 4.19 -25.53 -11.25
CA LEU A 91 5.30 -25.08 -12.11
C LEU A 91 6.12 -26.28 -12.60
N SER A 92 5.46 -27.37 -12.99
CA SER A 92 6.06 -28.67 -13.27
C SER A 92 7.08 -28.65 -14.42
N ARG A 93 6.94 -27.69 -15.35
CA ARG A 93 7.91 -27.42 -16.42
C ARG A 93 9.28 -26.98 -15.89
N TYR A 94 9.33 -26.33 -14.74
CA TYR A 94 10.54 -25.74 -14.17
C TYR A 94 11.15 -26.67 -13.12
N THR A 95 11.58 -27.85 -13.58
CA THR A 95 12.10 -28.92 -12.70
C THR A 95 13.46 -28.60 -12.08
N ALA A 96 14.22 -27.70 -12.71
CA ALA A 96 15.54 -27.28 -12.23
C ALA A 96 15.46 -26.19 -11.14
N TRP A 97 14.29 -25.61 -10.89
CA TRP A 97 14.14 -24.56 -9.89
C TRP A 97 14.19 -25.13 -8.49
N GLU A 98 14.91 -24.44 -7.62
CA GLU A 98 14.93 -24.78 -6.21
C GLU A 98 13.60 -24.39 -5.54
N ARG A 99 13.13 -25.23 -4.62
CA ARG A 99 11.83 -25.07 -3.96
C ARG A 99 11.97 -25.14 -2.44
N ALA A 100 11.30 -24.24 -1.75
CA ALA A 100 11.14 -24.29 -0.29
C ALA A 100 9.66 -24.26 0.08
N PRO A 101 9.17 -25.15 0.97
CA PRO A 101 7.76 -25.18 1.35
C PRO A 101 7.35 -23.90 2.10
N VAL A 102 6.11 -23.47 1.91
CA VAL A 102 5.55 -22.30 2.60
C VAL A 102 4.87 -22.74 3.89
N THR A 103 5.35 -22.25 5.03
CA THR A 103 4.75 -22.53 6.34
C THR A 103 3.49 -21.67 6.56
N ASP A 104 2.62 -22.09 7.48
CA ASP A 104 1.42 -21.32 7.85
C ASP A 104 1.75 -19.91 8.31
N LEU A 105 2.86 -19.74 9.02
CA LEU A 105 3.33 -18.44 9.46
C LEU A 105 3.80 -17.56 8.30
N ALA A 106 4.41 -18.15 7.28
CA ALA A 106 4.74 -17.45 6.04
C ALA A 106 3.46 -17.03 5.28
N LYS A 107 2.44 -17.89 5.22
CA LYS A 107 1.12 -17.54 4.64
C LYS A 107 0.48 -16.37 5.37
N LEU A 108 0.49 -16.38 6.70
CA LEU A 108 0.01 -15.27 7.54
C LEU A 108 0.79 -13.97 7.26
N SER A 109 2.12 -14.06 7.12
CA SER A 109 2.98 -12.91 6.83
C SER A 109 2.65 -12.27 5.50
N LEU A 110 2.50 -13.09 4.45
CA LEU A 110 2.16 -12.63 3.10
C LEU A 110 0.74 -12.07 3.05
N TRP A 111 -0.23 -12.72 3.69
CA TRP A 111 -1.62 -12.26 3.66
C TRP A 111 -1.81 -10.83 4.21
N ARG A 112 -1.00 -10.41 5.19
CA ARG A 112 -1.02 -9.04 5.72
C ARG A 112 -0.84 -7.97 4.65
N VAL A 113 -0.09 -8.28 3.59
CA VAL A 113 0.23 -7.35 2.50
C VAL A 113 -0.47 -7.71 1.19
N GLU A 114 -0.74 -8.99 0.95
CA GLU A 114 -1.23 -9.48 -0.36
C GLU A 114 -2.72 -9.76 -0.41
N TRP A 115 -3.47 -9.60 0.69
CA TRP A 115 -4.88 -9.97 0.69
C TRP A 115 -5.69 -9.30 -0.42
N ARG A 116 -5.40 -8.04 -0.79
CA ARG A 116 -6.09 -7.32 -1.88
C ARG A 116 -5.87 -7.96 -3.25
N LEU A 117 -4.67 -8.48 -3.49
CA LEU A 117 -4.31 -9.18 -4.72
C LEU A 117 -5.14 -10.48 -4.85
N TYR A 118 -5.08 -11.36 -3.85
CA TYR A 118 -5.75 -12.66 -3.90
C TYR A 118 -7.28 -12.58 -3.79
N SER A 119 -7.81 -11.53 -3.16
CA SER A 119 -9.24 -11.24 -3.11
C SER A 119 -9.72 -10.35 -4.25
N LEU A 120 -8.90 -10.02 -5.26
CA LEU A 120 -9.28 -9.17 -6.39
C LEU A 120 -9.96 -7.85 -5.93
N LEU A 121 -9.53 -7.30 -4.79
CA LEU A 121 -10.00 -6.02 -4.24
C LEU A 121 -9.00 -4.89 -4.48
N ASP A 122 -7.89 -5.19 -5.15
CA ASP A 122 -6.99 -4.20 -5.75
C ASP A 122 -7.69 -3.54 -6.95
N ASP A 123 -7.65 -2.21 -7.01
CA ASP A 123 -8.30 -1.40 -8.04
C ASP A 123 -7.80 -1.71 -9.45
N LYS A 124 -6.55 -2.15 -9.56
CA LYS A 124 -5.94 -2.54 -10.83
C LYS A 124 -6.41 -3.89 -11.36
N LEU A 125 -7.14 -4.66 -10.54
CA LEU A 125 -7.54 -6.04 -10.82
C LEU A 125 -9.05 -6.26 -10.84
N TRP A 126 -9.85 -5.20 -10.64
CA TRP A 126 -11.31 -5.29 -10.69
C TRP A 126 -11.85 -5.82 -12.03
N ASP A 127 -11.15 -5.55 -13.13
CA ASP A 127 -11.46 -6.11 -14.45
C ASP A 127 -11.30 -7.64 -14.50
N LEU A 128 -10.40 -8.20 -13.69
CA LEU A 128 -10.22 -9.65 -13.58
C LEU A 128 -11.33 -10.27 -12.72
N GLY A 129 -11.70 -9.60 -11.62
CA GLY A 129 -12.81 -10.05 -10.77
C GLY A 129 -14.14 -10.06 -11.51
N ARG A 130 -14.40 -9.10 -12.41
CA ARG A 130 -15.59 -9.07 -13.27
C ARG A 130 -15.69 -10.25 -14.25
N GLN A 131 -14.58 -10.92 -14.55
CA GLN A 131 -14.59 -12.11 -15.40
C GLN A 131 -14.99 -13.38 -14.64
N LEU A 132 -15.03 -13.33 -13.31
CA LEU A 132 -15.50 -14.43 -12.48
C LEU A 132 -17.03 -14.33 -12.31
N PRO A 133 -17.78 -15.42 -12.54
CA PRO A 133 -19.23 -15.42 -12.36
C PRO A 133 -19.64 -14.97 -10.96
N GLU A 134 -20.59 -14.02 -10.88
CA GLU A 134 -21.23 -13.52 -9.66
C GLU A 134 -20.27 -12.99 -8.59
N TYR A 135 -19.01 -12.71 -8.93
CA TYR A 135 -17.98 -12.46 -7.92
C TYR A 135 -18.22 -11.18 -7.10
N TYR A 136 -18.62 -10.10 -7.77
CA TYR A 136 -19.05 -8.86 -7.11
C TYR A 136 -20.58 -8.75 -6.99
N GLY A 137 -21.32 -9.78 -7.42
CA GLY A 137 -22.77 -9.70 -7.60
C GLY A 137 -23.14 -8.61 -8.61
N ASP A 138 -24.16 -7.81 -8.27
CA ASP A 138 -24.63 -6.67 -9.07
C ASP A 138 -23.94 -5.34 -8.69
N GLU A 139 -23.03 -5.36 -7.71
CA GLU A 139 -22.32 -4.15 -7.24
C GLU A 139 -21.13 -3.81 -8.15
N ASP A 140 -20.87 -2.51 -8.37
CA ASP A 140 -19.62 -2.10 -8.98
C ASP A 140 -18.45 -2.24 -7.96
N PRO A 141 -17.32 -2.85 -8.33
CA PRO A 141 -16.18 -3.05 -7.44
C PRO A 141 -15.64 -1.78 -6.76
N SER A 142 -15.82 -0.60 -7.37
CA SER A 142 -15.43 0.68 -6.75
C SER A 142 -16.35 1.12 -5.61
N GLU A 143 -17.60 0.67 -5.62
CA GLU A 143 -18.65 1.06 -4.68
C GLU A 143 -18.98 -0.04 -3.67
N LEU A 144 -18.31 -1.19 -3.74
CA LEU A 144 -18.57 -2.35 -2.85
C LEU A 144 -18.67 -1.95 -1.39
N GLY A 145 -19.77 -2.38 -0.76
CA GLY A 145 -20.01 -2.21 0.66
C GLY A 145 -18.91 -2.82 1.53
N PHE A 146 -18.75 -2.30 2.75
CA PHE A 146 -17.77 -2.82 3.71
C PHE A 146 -17.98 -4.32 3.99
N GLU A 147 -19.23 -4.74 4.18
CA GLU A 147 -19.58 -6.14 4.45
C GLU A 147 -19.20 -7.06 3.28
N THR A 148 -19.53 -6.67 2.04
CA THR A 148 -19.15 -7.41 0.84
C THR A 148 -17.62 -7.54 0.73
N LYS A 149 -16.87 -6.46 0.95
CA LYS A 149 -15.39 -6.49 0.97
C LYS A 149 -14.84 -7.45 2.01
N GLN A 150 -15.41 -7.47 3.22
CA GLN A 150 -14.95 -8.36 4.28
C GLN A 150 -15.28 -9.82 4.01
N ARG A 151 -16.45 -10.12 3.44
CA ARG A 151 -16.82 -11.46 2.98
C ARG A 151 -15.82 -11.97 1.94
N LEU A 152 -15.59 -11.22 0.86
CA LEU A 152 -14.67 -11.58 -0.22
C LEU A 152 -13.24 -11.79 0.30
N LYS A 153 -12.80 -10.94 1.24
CA LYS A 153 -11.50 -11.09 1.90
C LYS A 153 -11.44 -12.38 2.74
N ALA A 154 -12.46 -12.69 3.53
CA ALA A 154 -12.49 -13.87 4.38
C ALA A 154 -12.51 -15.17 3.55
N GLU A 155 -13.33 -15.24 2.51
CA GLU A 155 -13.37 -16.38 1.59
C GLU A 155 -12.04 -16.58 0.86
N ALA A 156 -11.43 -15.49 0.37
CA ALA A 156 -10.13 -15.56 -0.28
C ALA A 156 -9.02 -15.99 0.71
N TRP A 157 -9.10 -15.57 1.98
CA TRP A 157 -8.16 -15.99 3.02
C TRP A 157 -8.22 -17.49 3.25
N GLU A 158 -9.41 -18.06 3.43
CA GLU A 158 -9.59 -19.48 3.68
C GLU A 158 -8.97 -20.32 2.54
N LYS A 159 -9.25 -19.95 1.30
CA LYS A 159 -8.72 -20.63 0.11
C LYS A 159 -7.20 -20.44 -0.01
N PHE A 160 -6.69 -19.24 0.27
CA PHE A 160 -5.24 -18.94 0.21
C PHE A 160 -4.47 -19.70 1.28
N PHE A 161 -4.99 -19.73 2.51
CA PHE A 161 -4.34 -20.39 3.63
C PHE A 161 -4.28 -21.91 3.45
N ASN A 162 -5.33 -22.52 2.91
CA ASN A 162 -5.41 -23.97 2.70
C ASN A 162 -4.70 -24.47 1.43
N MET A 163 -4.18 -23.58 0.60
CA MET A 163 -3.50 -23.97 -0.64
C MET A 163 -2.07 -24.45 -0.37
N ASP A 164 -1.63 -25.48 -1.09
CA ASP A 164 -0.25 -25.93 -1.09
C ASP A 164 0.61 -24.97 -1.92
N MET A 165 1.64 -24.42 -1.29
CA MET A 165 2.49 -23.39 -1.91
C MET A 165 3.95 -23.64 -1.58
N PHE A 166 4.81 -23.14 -2.46
CA PHE A 166 6.26 -23.17 -2.28
C PHE A 166 6.88 -21.88 -2.78
N PHE A 167 8.02 -21.53 -2.20
CA PHE A 167 8.89 -20.47 -2.67
C PHE A 167 9.85 -21.00 -3.73
N VAL A 168 10.21 -20.13 -4.67
CA VAL A 168 11.26 -20.36 -5.68
C VAL A 168 12.26 -19.22 -5.65
N LYS A 169 13.52 -19.48 -6.04
CA LYS A 169 14.56 -18.45 -6.09
C LYS A 169 14.20 -17.36 -7.09
N VAL A 170 14.41 -16.09 -6.72
CA VAL A 170 14.26 -14.97 -7.66
C VAL A 170 15.24 -15.10 -8.81
N SER A 171 16.47 -15.58 -8.57
CA SER A 171 17.46 -15.82 -9.62
C SER A 171 16.98 -16.81 -10.67
N ASP A 172 16.33 -17.91 -10.27
CA ASP A 172 15.79 -18.94 -11.18
C ASP A 172 14.65 -18.38 -12.04
N LEU A 173 13.74 -17.61 -11.42
CA LEU A 173 12.68 -16.90 -12.15
C LEU A 173 13.29 -15.90 -13.14
N MET A 174 14.21 -15.06 -12.69
CA MET A 174 14.82 -14.02 -13.53
C MET A 174 15.68 -14.60 -14.66
N TYR A 175 16.30 -15.77 -14.46
CA TYR A 175 16.99 -16.51 -15.52
C TYR A 175 16.02 -16.98 -16.62
N THR A 176 14.78 -17.26 -16.26
CA THR A 176 13.73 -17.73 -17.17
C THR A 176 13.07 -16.59 -17.95
N VAL A 177 12.86 -15.44 -17.30
CA VAL A 177 12.17 -14.25 -17.85
C VAL A 177 12.62 -13.85 -19.28
N PRO A 178 13.91 -13.80 -19.65
CA PRO A 178 14.35 -13.44 -21.00
C PRO A 178 13.70 -14.28 -22.12
N ASN A 179 13.36 -15.54 -21.82
CA ASN A 179 12.80 -16.50 -22.76
C ASN A 179 11.27 -16.45 -22.84
N ILE A 180 10.62 -15.59 -22.06
CA ILE A 180 9.16 -15.47 -21.98
C ILE A 180 8.71 -14.25 -22.79
N PRO A 181 8.08 -14.44 -23.97
CA PRO A 181 7.85 -13.34 -24.91
C PRO A 181 7.00 -12.19 -24.35
N HIS A 182 5.96 -12.48 -23.57
CA HIS A 182 5.05 -11.46 -23.04
C HIS A 182 5.63 -10.67 -21.86
N LEU A 183 6.77 -11.09 -21.32
CA LEU A 183 7.51 -10.38 -20.26
C LEU A 183 8.59 -9.45 -20.81
N ARG A 184 8.84 -9.48 -22.13
CA ARG A 184 9.80 -8.58 -22.75
C ARG A 184 9.38 -7.12 -22.55
N HIS A 185 10.35 -6.28 -22.22
CA HIS A 185 10.15 -4.85 -21.96
C HIS A 185 9.33 -4.50 -20.71
N ILE A 186 8.92 -5.49 -19.93
CA ILE A 186 8.32 -5.26 -18.61
C ILE A 186 9.45 -5.15 -17.58
N ARG A 187 9.47 -4.04 -16.85
CA ARG A 187 10.35 -3.88 -15.69
C ARG A 187 9.70 -4.56 -14.48
N LEU A 188 10.28 -5.67 -14.05
CA LEU A 188 9.85 -6.42 -12.87
C LEU A 188 10.37 -5.75 -11.60
N GLU A 189 9.55 -5.77 -10.55
CA GLU A 189 9.82 -5.13 -9.27
C GLU A 189 9.72 -6.18 -8.16
N VAL A 190 10.84 -6.47 -7.51
CA VAL A 190 10.92 -7.44 -6.42
C VAL A 190 11.02 -6.70 -5.10
N GLU A 191 9.92 -6.65 -4.36
CA GLU A 191 9.82 -5.95 -3.09
C GLU A 191 10.42 -6.78 -1.96
N TYR A 192 11.36 -6.21 -1.21
CA TYR A 192 11.97 -6.89 -0.08
C TYR A 192 10.97 -7.17 1.05
N ARG A 193 10.95 -8.42 1.52
CA ARG A 193 10.16 -8.85 2.68
C ARG A 193 10.94 -9.79 3.59
N GLU A 194 10.67 -9.66 4.88
CA GLU A 194 11.06 -10.63 5.89
C GLU A 194 9.79 -11.25 6.46
N LEU A 195 9.75 -12.58 6.47
CA LEU A 195 8.62 -13.33 7.00
C LEU A 195 8.68 -13.39 8.52
N LEU A 196 7.52 -13.55 9.17
CA LEU A 196 7.45 -13.85 10.58
C LEU A 196 8.09 -15.23 10.82
N GLU A 197 8.90 -15.32 11.87
CA GLU A 197 9.57 -16.55 12.24
C GLU A 197 8.86 -17.25 13.39
N THR A 198 8.26 -16.51 14.32
CA THR A 198 7.59 -17.07 15.51
C THR A 198 6.13 -16.64 15.62
N GLU A 199 5.32 -17.46 16.28
CA GLU A 199 3.91 -17.13 16.58
C GLU A 199 3.78 -15.91 17.51
N ALA A 200 4.77 -15.65 18.37
CA ALA A 200 4.78 -14.45 19.19
C ALA A 200 4.77 -13.18 18.31
N GLN A 201 5.51 -13.19 17.19
CA GLN A 201 5.52 -12.08 16.24
C GLN A 201 4.20 -11.94 15.49
N SER A 202 3.39 -13.00 15.34
CA SER A 202 2.08 -12.91 14.69
C SER A 202 1.06 -12.15 15.56
N ARG A 203 1.20 -12.16 16.88
CA ARG A 203 0.37 -11.36 17.79
C ARG A 203 0.72 -9.87 17.77
N GLY A 204 1.93 -9.52 17.35
CA GLY A 204 2.38 -8.15 17.17
C GLY A 204 2.49 -7.72 15.70
N TRP A 205 2.83 -6.45 15.50
CA TRP A 205 3.31 -5.92 14.21
C TRP A 205 4.85 -5.95 14.13
N GLY A 206 5.47 -6.91 14.81
CA GLY A 206 6.92 -7.05 14.89
C GLY A 206 7.52 -7.59 13.57
N THR A 207 8.62 -7.00 13.13
CA THR A 207 9.43 -7.47 11.98
C THR A 207 10.77 -8.00 12.50
N CYS A 208 11.37 -9.00 11.85
CA CYS A 208 12.66 -9.56 12.29
C CYS A 208 13.81 -8.56 12.16
N GLN A 209 13.77 -7.70 11.14
CA GLN A 209 14.79 -6.72 10.79
C GLN A 209 16.18 -7.34 10.61
N LYS A 210 16.26 -8.56 10.08
CA LYS A 210 17.52 -9.29 9.83
C LYS A 210 18.47 -8.51 8.92
N TRP A 211 17.93 -7.72 7.99
CA TRP A 211 18.72 -6.84 7.13
C TRP A 211 19.66 -5.90 7.92
N LYS A 212 19.37 -5.57 9.18
CA LYS A 212 20.26 -4.73 10.01
C LYS A 212 21.59 -5.40 10.35
N GLN A 213 21.65 -6.73 10.28
CA GLN A 213 22.83 -7.53 10.56
C GLN A 213 23.65 -7.80 9.30
N ASP A 214 23.18 -7.34 8.13
CA ASP A 214 23.88 -7.57 6.87
C ASP A 214 25.18 -6.75 6.80
N PRO A 215 26.24 -7.30 6.19
CA PRO A 215 27.51 -6.59 6.01
C PRO A 215 27.37 -5.25 5.28
N ASP A 216 26.40 -5.13 4.38
CA ASP A 216 26.15 -3.94 3.55
C ASP A 216 24.92 -3.13 4.00
N SER A 217 24.37 -3.42 5.19
CA SER A 217 23.19 -2.75 5.75
C SER A 217 23.31 -1.21 5.81
N ALA A 218 24.54 -0.71 5.98
CA ALA A 218 24.85 0.72 6.00
C ALA A 218 24.39 1.47 4.74
N ARG A 219 24.36 0.81 3.57
CA ARG A 219 23.95 1.42 2.29
C ARG A 219 22.49 1.88 2.28
N TYR A 220 21.68 1.37 3.22
CA TYR A 220 20.26 1.68 3.32
C TYR A 220 19.96 2.77 4.36
N ASN A 221 20.95 3.50 4.89
CA ASN A 221 20.72 4.63 5.80
C ASN A 221 19.76 4.32 6.97
N ARG A 222 19.87 3.13 7.56
CA ARG A 222 18.99 2.60 8.63
C ARG A 222 17.52 2.37 8.22
N LEU A 223 17.22 2.37 6.93
CA LEU A 223 15.94 1.92 6.37
C LEU A 223 16.06 0.49 5.86
N ALA A 224 14.95 -0.24 5.84
CA ALA A 224 14.93 -1.58 5.27
C ALA A 224 15.21 -1.53 3.76
N PRO A 225 15.81 -2.59 3.18
CA PRO A 225 15.87 -2.75 1.73
C PRO A 225 14.48 -2.60 1.12
N ARG A 226 14.42 -2.04 -0.10
CA ARG A 226 13.17 -1.75 -0.81
C ARG A 226 13.02 -2.62 -2.06
N CYS A 227 12.50 -2.08 -3.15
CA CYS A 227 12.33 -2.82 -4.39
C CYS A 227 13.65 -2.95 -5.15
N LYS A 228 13.93 -4.16 -5.65
CA LYS A 228 14.91 -4.39 -6.72
C LYS A 228 14.19 -4.42 -8.06
N TYR A 229 14.85 -3.91 -9.09
CA TYR A 229 14.31 -3.77 -10.43
C TYR A 229 15.06 -4.69 -11.38
N TYR A 230 14.30 -5.42 -12.20
CA TYR A 230 14.84 -6.29 -13.22
C TYR A 230 14.20 -5.95 -14.57
N HIS A 231 14.99 -5.98 -15.63
CA HIS A 231 14.50 -5.77 -17.00
C HIS A 231 15.03 -6.90 -17.86
N ASN A 232 14.13 -7.64 -18.51
CA ASN A 232 14.46 -8.88 -19.23
C ASN A 232 15.32 -9.83 -18.39
N GLY A 233 14.97 -10.03 -17.11
CA GLY A 233 15.72 -10.89 -16.18
C GLY A 233 17.02 -10.31 -15.63
N ALA A 234 17.57 -9.25 -16.22
CA ALA A 234 18.79 -8.62 -15.74
C ALA A 234 18.48 -7.62 -14.61
N PHE A 235 19.27 -7.63 -13.54
CA PHE A 235 19.19 -6.62 -12.48
C PHE A 235 19.60 -5.25 -13.04
N VAL A 236 18.73 -4.24 -12.92
CA VAL A 236 18.97 -2.88 -13.44
C VAL A 236 19.07 -1.82 -12.36
N GLY A 237 18.67 -2.12 -11.13
CA GLY A 237 18.80 -1.19 -10.02
C GLY A 237 17.93 -1.56 -8.83
N GLU A 238 17.94 -0.71 -7.83
CA GLU A 238 17.11 -0.85 -6.64
C GLU A 238 16.76 0.53 -6.09
N ASP A 239 15.68 0.58 -5.33
CA ASP A 239 15.34 1.74 -4.52
C ASP A 239 16.37 1.94 -3.41
N LYS A 240 17.04 3.10 -3.44
CA LYS A 240 17.94 3.55 -2.38
C LYS A 240 17.35 4.77 -1.69
N PRO A 241 17.46 4.87 -0.35
CA PRO A 241 17.11 6.08 0.36
C PRO A 241 17.93 7.25 -0.17
N GLN A 242 17.25 8.26 -0.69
CA GLN A 242 17.89 9.53 -1.04
C GLN A 242 17.84 10.43 0.19
N LEU A 243 18.97 11.04 0.53
CA LEU A 243 18.98 12.10 1.53
C LEU A 243 18.18 13.25 0.93
N ALA A 244 17.06 13.62 1.56
CA ALA A 244 16.26 14.74 1.09
C ALA A 244 17.16 15.98 1.06
N GLN A 245 17.30 16.59 -0.11
CA GLN A 245 17.95 17.89 -0.22
C GLN A 245 16.98 18.90 0.38
N THR A 246 17.22 19.27 1.65
CA THR A 246 16.50 20.37 2.27
C THR A 246 16.78 21.62 1.45
N SER A 247 15.74 22.26 0.92
CA SER A 247 15.91 23.53 0.24
C SER A 247 16.54 24.52 1.20
N SER A 248 17.61 25.19 0.79
CA SER A 248 18.17 26.33 1.52
C SER A 248 17.27 27.56 1.40
N THR A 249 16.31 27.55 0.47
CA THR A 249 15.27 28.56 0.43
C THR A 249 14.18 28.18 1.45
N PRO A 250 13.86 29.07 2.41
CA PRO A 250 12.68 28.88 3.22
C PRO A 250 11.47 28.76 2.30
N PHE A 251 10.46 28.01 2.73
CA PHE A 251 9.17 28.03 2.05
C PHE A 251 8.74 29.49 1.87
N LEU A 252 8.19 29.81 0.69
CA LEU A 252 7.62 31.14 0.47
C LEU A 252 6.44 31.31 1.42
N ASP A 253 6.71 31.89 2.58
CA ASP A 253 5.72 32.27 3.57
C ASP A 253 4.84 33.36 2.96
N LYS A 254 3.75 32.95 2.30
CA LYS A 254 2.62 33.83 2.03
C LYS A 254 1.91 34.10 3.34
N LYS A 255 2.53 34.93 4.19
CA LYS A 255 1.91 35.39 5.44
C LYS A 255 0.63 36.12 5.06
N VAL A 256 -0.49 35.56 5.52
CA VAL A 256 -1.80 36.19 5.39
C VAL A 256 -2.12 36.92 6.69
N PRO A 257 -2.88 38.02 6.65
CA PRO A 257 -3.33 38.73 7.84
C PRO A 257 -4.24 37.81 8.65
N ARG A 258 -4.05 37.73 9.97
CA ARG A 258 -4.83 36.83 10.84
C ARG A 258 -5.37 37.53 12.08
N ARG A 259 -6.55 37.14 12.55
CA ARG A 259 -7.03 37.43 13.91
C ARG A 259 -7.02 36.10 14.67
N GLY A 260 -5.96 35.86 15.44
CA GLY A 260 -5.69 34.53 16.00
C GLY A 260 -5.35 33.51 14.91
N LEU A 261 -6.13 32.43 14.81
CA LEU A 261 -5.95 31.38 13.77
C LEU A 261 -6.73 31.65 12.48
N VAL A 262 -7.67 32.61 12.50
CA VAL A 262 -8.56 32.91 11.38
C VAL A 262 -7.92 33.94 10.45
N GLN A 263 -7.92 33.65 9.14
CA GLN A 263 -7.48 34.60 8.13
C GLN A 263 -8.46 35.78 8.02
N VAL A 264 -7.92 36.99 7.92
CA VAL A 264 -8.68 38.21 7.68
C VAL A 264 -8.61 38.55 6.20
N PHE A 265 -9.76 38.83 5.60
CA PHE A 265 -9.90 39.15 4.17
C PHE A 265 -10.00 40.67 3.95
N PRO A 266 -9.67 41.16 2.74
CA PRO A 266 -9.70 42.60 2.42
C PRO A 266 -11.00 43.33 2.74
N ASP A 267 -12.12 42.61 2.76
CA ASP A 267 -13.45 43.16 3.05
C ASP A 267 -13.72 43.41 4.55
N ASP A 268 -12.83 42.96 5.44
CA ASP A 268 -12.95 43.20 6.89
C ASP A 268 -12.54 44.65 7.21
N PRO A 269 -13.33 45.42 7.99
CA PRO A 269 -13.02 46.81 8.32
C PRO A 269 -11.69 46.98 9.08
N ASP A 270 -11.23 45.94 9.78
CA ASP A 270 -9.94 45.95 10.48
C ASP A 270 -8.77 45.45 9.61
N TYR A 271 -9.02 45.04 8.35
CA TYR A 271 -7.99 44.43 7.49
C TYR A 271 -6.72 45.27 7.40
N THR A 272 -6.85 46.56 7.13
CA THR A 272 -5.72 47.49 7.02
C THR A 272 -4.95 47.60 8.34
N ARG A 273 -5.67 47.69 9.47
CA ARG A 273 -5.05 47.78 10.80
C ARG A 273 -4.28 46.50 11.12
N ILE A 274 -4.87 45.34 10.86
CA ILE A 274 -4.26 44.03 11.12
C ILE A 274 -3.06 43.78 10.20
N CYS A 275 -3.13 44.20 8.94
CA CYS A 275 -1.99 44.14 8.03
C CYS A 275 -0.81 45.00 8.53
N LEU A 276 -1.08 46.22 9.01
CA LEU A 276 -0.06 47.10 9.59
C LEU A 276 0.54 46.51 10.87
N GLU A 277 -0.31 46.08 11.81
CA GLU A 277 0.11 45.45 13.08
C GLU A 277 0.98 44.20 12.86
N GLN A 278 0.77 43.48 11.75
CA GLN A 278 1.48 42.24 11.42
C GLN A 278 2.62 42.42 10.41
N GLY A 279 2.94 43.65 10.03
CA GLY A 279 4.00 43.96 9.06
C GLY A 279 3.72 43.43 7.64
N LEU A 280 2.44 43.28 7.28
CA LEU A 280 1.94 42.84 5.96
C LEU A 280 1.47 44.01 5.10
N GLU A 281 2.13 45.16 5.23
CA GLU A 281 1.78 46.42 4.57
C GLU A 281 1.80 46.31 3.03
N HIS A 282 2.61 45.39 2.51
CA HIS A 282 2.68 45.04 1.09
C HIS A 282 1.35 44.53 0.52
N LEU A 283 0.44 44.01 1.36
CA LEU A 283 -0.90 43.57 0.96
C LEU A 283 -1.89 44.74 0.81
N ILE A 284 -1.60 45.89 1.43
CA ILE A 284 -2.44 47.09 1.38
C ILE A 284 -2.06 47.96 0.16
N ASN A 285 -0.75 48.07 -0.11
CA ASN A 285 -0.23 49.12 -0.99
C ASN A 285 0.00 48.71 -2.45
N GLY A 286 -0.44 47.52 -2.89
CA GLY A 286 -0.50 47.11 -4.30
C GLY A 286 0.80 47.15 -5.13
N HIS A 287 1.95 47.53 -4.55
CA HIS A 287 3.19 47.72 -5.29
C HIS A 287 4.02 46.43 -5.35
N LEU A 288 3.92 45.79 -6.52
CA LEU A 288 4.96 45.00 -7.21
C LEU A 288 5.77 44.02 -6.33
N SER A 289 5.16 42.88 -6.01
CA SER A 289 5.98 41.66 -5.97
C SER A 289 6.26 41.22 -7.41
N PRO A 290 7.52 40.89 -7.79
CA PRO A 290 7.81 40.36 -9.12
C PRO A 290 6.95 39.11 -9.36
N PRO A 291 6.41 38.89 -10.57
CA PRO A 291 5.65 37.68 -10.87
C PRO A 291 6.65 36.52 -10.96
N LEU A 292 6.87 35.82 -9.86
CA LEU A 292 7.57 34.54 -9.89
C LEU A 292 6.54 33.45 -10.14
N VAL A 293 6.55 32.99 -11.40
CA VAL A 293 5.82 31.82 -11.88
C VAL A 293 6.24 30.60 -11.06
N ASN A 294 5.39 30.15 -10.16
CA ASN A 294 5.10 28.73 -9.97
C ASN A 294 3.90 28.52 -9.02
N GLY A 295 2.99 27.65 -9.44
CA GLY A 295 1.91 27.13 -8.61
C GLY A 295 0.51 27.42 -9.17
N ILE A 296 0.06 26.58 -10.10
CA ILE A 296 -1.35 26.45 -10.47
C ILE A 296 -2.08 25.89 -9.25
N HIS A 297 -2.81 26.72 -8.51
CA HIS A 297 -3.88 26.27 -7.63
C HIS A 297 -5.00 27.30 -7.65
N SER A 298 -5.95 27.08 -8.55
CA SER A 298 -7.30 27.62 -8.42
C SER A 298 -8.03 26.76 -7.38
N SER A 299 -8.26 27.31 -6.18
CA SER A 299 -9.24 26.74 -5.25
C SER A 299 -10.63 27.29 -5.58
N PRO A 300 -11.69 26.48 -5.57
CA PRO A 300 -13.03 26.91 -5.96
C PRO A 300 -13.63 27.83 -4.90
N MET A 301 -14.02 29.05 -5.31
CA MET A 301 -14.89 29.90 -4.49
C MET A 301 -16.30 29.31 -4.48
N SER A 302 -16.76 28.87 -3.32
CA SER A 302 -18.18 28.61 -3.05
C SER A 302 -18.97 29.92 -3.16
N GLN A 303 -19.77 30.04 -4.22
CA GLN A 303 -20.83 31.05 -4.31
C GLN A 303 -21.95 30.67 -3.33
N LYS A 304 -22.18 31.50 -2.31
CA LYS A 304 -23.50 31.61 -1.67
C LYS A 304 -24.05 33.00 -1.94
N SER A 305 -25.05 33.04 -2.80
CA SER A 305 -25.87 34.19 -3.13
C SER A 305 -26.66 34.66 -1.91
N MET A 306 -26.69 35.98 -1.72
CA MET A 306 -27.58 36.67 -0.79
C MET A 306 -29.04 36.59 -1.25
N ALA A 307 -29.96 36.49 -0.31
CA ALA A 307 -31.33 36.98 -0.45
C ALA A 307 -31.76 37.67 0.86
N SER A 308 -32.30 38.88 0.70
CA SER A 308 -32.73 39.86 1.68
C SER A 308 -34.11 39.56 2.30
N GLY A 309 -34.39 40.10 3.51
CA GLY A 309 -35.75 40.54 3.87
C GLY A 309 -36.16 40.52 5.36
N GLY A 310 -35.93 41.64 6.08
CA GLY A 310 -36.84 42.32 7.05
C GLY A 310 -37.33 41.68 8.39
N PRO A 311 -37.70 42.48 9.42
CA PRO A 311 -37.68 42.14 10.87
C PRO A 311 -39.07 42.29 11.58
N PRO A 312 -39.21 42.53 12.91
CA PRO A 312 -38.72 41.87 14.14
C PRO A 312 -39.85 41.51 15.17
N MET A 313 -39.58 40.74 16.24
CA MET A 313 -40.29 40.94 17.55
C MET A 313 -39.66 40.20 18.77
N ASN A 314 -39.33 41.02 19.78
CA ASN A 314 -39.36 40.87 21.26
C ASN A 314 -39.19 39.52 22.00
N GLY A 315 -38.40 39.54 23.09
CA GLY A 315 -38.59 38.61 24.21
C GLY A 315 -37.48 38.43 25.26
N MET A 316 -37.15 39.48 26.03
CA MET A 316 -36.94 39.46 27.50
C MET A 316 -35.88 38.53 28.18
N VAL A 317 -34.78 39.17 28.59
CA VAL A 317 -34.16 39.25 29.95
C VAL A 317 -34.23 38.03 30.90
N LYS A 318 -33.05 37.52 31.32
CA LYS A 318 -32.57 37.61 32.72
C LYS A 318 -31.10 37.25 32.88
N ALA A 319 -30.38 38.20 33.45
CA ALA A 319 -29.00 38.12 33.92
C ALA A 319 -28.91 37.39 35.26
N LEU A 320 -27.76 36.74 35.51
CA LEU A 320 -27.09 36.66 36.81
C LEU A 320 -25.58 36.50 36.58
N THR A 321 -24.85 37.61 36.69
CA THR A 321 -23.43 37.73 37.09
C THR A 321 -23.39 38.02 38.61
N PRO A 322 -22.24 38.25 39.27
CA PRO A 322 -20.88 37.67 39.21
C PRO A 322 -20.31 37.39 40.63
N GLY A 323 -19.05 36.94 40.74
CA GLY A 323 -18.22 37.12 41.95
C GLY A 323 -16.81 36.56 41.72
N SER A 324 -15.79 37.40 41.43
CA SER A 324 -14.82 38.02 42.37
C SER A 324 -13.89 36.97 43.00
N THR A 325 -12.55 37.03 42.99
CA THR A 325 -11.60 38.15 43.18
C THR A 325 -10.14 37.68 42.86
N SER A 326 -9.37 38.51 42.13
CA SER A 326 -7.98 39.01 42.36
C SER A 326 -7.00 38.23 43.27
N GLU A 327 -5.68 38.06 43.04
CA GLU A 327 -4.56 39.02 42.80
C GLU A 327 -3.32 38.21 42.27
N SER A 328 -2.56 38.64 41.25
CA SER A 328 -1.37 39.52 41.18
C SER A 328 0.05 38.85 41.30
N LEU A 329 0.74 38.85 40.14
CA LEU A 329 2.18 39.10 39.81
C LEU A 329 3.35 38.40 40.54
N THR A 330 4.23 37.74 39.75
CA THR A 330 5.67 38.09 39.61
C THR A 330 6.32 37.51 38.34
N ILE A 331 7.18 38.29 37.69
CA ILE A 331 7.97 37.96 36.47
C ILE A 331 9.35 37.45 36.89
N SER A 332 9.92 36.44 36.21
CA SER A 332 11.38 36.25 36.04
C SER A 332 11.71 35.33 34.86
N ASN A 333 12.77 35.72 34.12
CA ASN A 333 13.19 35.24 32.79
C ASN A 333 13.92 33.89 32.73
N ALA A 334 13.96 33.38 31.49
CA ALA A 334 15.06 32.67 30.79
C ALA A 334 14.94 31.14 30.63
N GLY A 335 14.93 30.71 29.36
CA GLY A 335 15.13 29.32 28.95
C GLY A 335 14.50 29.02 27.59
N HIS A 336 15.27 29.24 26.51
CA HIS A 336 14.86 29.07 25.12
C HIS A 336 14.75 27.57 24.78
N GLU A 337 13.54 26.98 24.80
CA GLU A 337 13.31 25.62 24.30
C GLU A 337 12.66 25.64 22.91
N THR A 338 13.38 25.08 21.96
CA THR A 338 12.95 24.86 20.57
C THR A 338 12.00 23.66 20.54
N LEU A 339 10.71 23.92 20.31
CA LEU A 339 9.70 22.89 20.09
C LEU A 339 9.91 22.24 18.71
N VAL A 340 10.47 21.03 18.70
CA VAL A 340 10.53 20.14 17.53
C VAL A 340 9.25 19.32 17.49
N ASN A 341 8.37 19.60 16.53
CA ASN A 341 7.23 18.73 16.22
C ASN A 341 7.71 17.59 15.32
N GLY A 342 7.92 16.41 15.90
CA GLY A 342 8.27 15.19 15.17
C GLY A 342 7.78 13.95 15.91
N ILE A 343 6.69 13.37 15.42
CA ILE A 343 6.18 12.07 15.88
C ILE A 343 7.13 10.99 15.34
N ASN A 344 8.02 10.51 16.21
CA ASN A 344 8.72 9.23 16.04
C ASN A 344 8.59 8.46 17.35
N GLY A 345 7.66 7.49 17.37
CA GLY A 345 7.50 6.56 18.47
C GLY A 345 8.61 5.50 18.43
N ASN A 346 9.53 5.61 19.38
CA ASN A 346 10.57 4.61 19.64
C ASN A 346 10.52 4.31 21.14
N THR A 347 10.08 3.11 21.53
CA THR A 347 10.19 2.62 22.91
C THR A 347 10.90 1.27 22.92
N ASN A 348 12.22 1.31 23.13
CA ASN A 348 12.99 0.16 23.60
C ASN A 348 12.91 0.16 25.13
N GLY A 349 12.27 -0.86 25.70
CA GLY A 349 12.41 -1.22 27.10
C GLY A 349 13.38 -2.40 27.23
N ASN A 350 14.52 -2.17 27.85
CA ASN A 350 15.48 -3.18 28.25
C ASN A 350 15.41 -3.28 29.79
N PRO A 351 15.24 -4.45 30.42
CA PRO A 351 15.51 -4.58 31.84
C PRO A 351 16.82 -5.35 32.04
N ALA A 352 17.80 -4.67 32.64
CA ALA A 352 18.88 -5.31 33.37
C ALA A 352 18.49 -5.31 34.84
N HIS A 353 18.34 -6.50 35.43
CA HIS A 353 18.94 -6.92 36.69
C HIS A 353 18.70 -8.41 36.94
#